data_AF-A0A6I1YQG1-F1
#
_entry.id   AF-A0A6I1YQG1-F1
#
_cell.length_a   1.000
_cell.length_b   1.000
_cell.length_c   1.000
_cell.angle_alpha   90.00
_cell.angle_beta   90.00
_cell.angle_gamma   90.00
#
_symmetry.space_group_name_H-M   'P 1'
#
loop_
_entity.id
_entity.type
_entity.pdbx_description
1 polymer ?
#
loop_
_entity_poly.entity_id
_entity_poly.type
_entity_poly.pdbx_seq_one_letter_code
_entity_poly.pdbx_strand_id
1 'polypeptide(L)'
;MSADSAPADSTAGPARERWNRLFQGLQKMGRSLQLPIAVLPAAGIINRLGQPDVFGKDGLGWTNVSKVMAGAGGALLDGSIGLPLLFCVGVAIGMAKKADGSTALAAVTGFLVYYGVLHQFPRSCPGGSRAIPQIGCQVTVGAGTGSVTPFTFQNPGVFGGIVLGLLAAFFWARFHRTRLVDWLGFFNGRRLVPIIMAFVAIVFAALCLWIWPPIGGGLESFGKWLRDAGSWGAGVFGVANRALLVVGLHQFLNVPIWFQFGSYTKPDGTVVHGDINMFLQGDPHAGQFTSGFFPIMMFALPAAALAITHCARPGRRKEVGGLMLSVALTSFVTGITEPIEYSFMFIAPLLYAVHALLTGVSMAVTWALGVHDGFSFSAGLIDYVINWRLATKPWLIIPIGLCFAAVYYVVFRLAITKFDLKTPGREPEDQVEDITKA
;
A
#
# COMPACT_ATOMS: atom_id res chain seq x y z
N MET A 1 -22.81 -49.26 30.98
CA MET A 1 -21.53 -48.58 31.26
C MET A 1 -21.01 -48.05 29.93
N SER A 2 -21.42 -46.84 29.59
CA SER A 2 -20.97 -46.15 28.37
C SER A 2 -19.75 -45.31 28.76
N ALA A 3 -18.61 -45.60 28.15
CA ALA A 3 -17.40 -44.83 28.33
C ALA A 3 -17.52 -43.54 27.50
N ASP A 4 -17.73 -42.43 28.18
CA ASP A 4 -17.56 -41.09 27.62
C ASP A 4 -16.07 -40.88 27.29
N SER A 5 -15.74 -40.89 26.00
CA SER A 5 -14.47 -40.37 25.51
C SER A 5 -14.56 -38.85 25.46
N ALA A 6 -14.05 -38.19 26.49
CA ALA A 6 -13.80 -36.75 26.49
C ALA A 6 -12.86 -36.37 25.32
N PRO A 7 -13.11 -35.27 24.59
CA PRO A 7 -12.18 -34.80 23.59
C PRO A 7 -10.91 -34.31 24.29
N ALA A 8 -9.75 -34.78 23.82
CA ALA A 8 -8.46 -34.31 24.27
C ALA A 8 -8.31 -32.83 23.90
N ASP A 9 -8.50 -31.96 24.88
CA ASP A 9 -8.23 -30.54 24.78
C ASP A 9 -6.71 -30.37 24.62
N SER A 10 -6.23 -30.28 23.38
CA SER A 10 -4.81 -30.09 23.09
C SER A 10 -4.42 -28.67 23.50
N THR A 11 -3.97 -28.50 24.74
CA THR A 11 -3.37 -27.25 25.22
C THR A 11 -2.13 -26.97 24.38
N ALA A 12 -2.24 -26.06 23.41
CA ALA A 12 -1.13 -25.66 22.56
C ALA A 12 0.03 -25.15 23.45
N GLY A 13 1.24 -25.68 23.26
CA GLY A 13 2.39 -25.28 24.07
C GLY A 13 2.70 -23.76 24.01
N PRO A 14 3.40 -23.19 25.00
CA PRO A 14 3.61 -21.74 25.15
C PRO A 14 4.19 -21.05 23.91
N ALA A 15 5.05 -21.76 23.15
CA ALA A 15 5.63 -21.26 21.91
C ALA A 15 4.60 -21.12 20.78
N ARG A 16 3.68 -22.09 20.65
CA ARG A 16 2.61 -22.09 19.65
C ARG A 16 1.56 -21.03 19.97
N GLU A 17 1.27 -20.82 21.25
CA GLU A 17 0.37 -19.76 21.69
C GLU A 17 0.96 -18.36 21.42
N ARG A 18 2.26 -18.15 21.70
CA ARG A 18 2.97 -16.90 21.37
C ARG A 18 2.99 -16.64 19.87
N TRP A 19 3.26 -17.66 19.06
CA TRP A 19 3.20 -17.57 17.60
C TRP A 19 1.81 -17.18 17.11
N ASN A 20 0.76 -17.83 17.62
CA ASN A 20 -0.62 -17.52 17.24
C ASN A 20 -1.01 -16.08 17.61
N ARG A 21 -0.62 -15.59 18.79
CA ARG A 21 -0.86 -14.20 19.21
C ARG A 21 -0.12 -13.20 18.31
N LEU A 22 1.14 -13.47 17.98
CA LEU A 22 1.92 -12.64 17.05
C LEU A 22 1.28 -12.62 15.66
N PHE A 23 0.91 -13.79 15.13
CA PHE A 23 0.28 -13.93 13.82
C PHE A 23 -1.06 -13.21 13.73
N GLN A 24 -1.93 -13.36 14.73
CA GLN A 24 -3.18 -12.59 14.83
C GLN A 24 -2.92 -11.08 14.91
N GLY A 25 -1.88 -10.66 15.64
CA GLY A 25 -1.44 -9.28 15.70
C GLY A 25 -1.03 -8.72 14.34
N LEU A 26 -0.23 -9.48 13.58
CA LEU A 26 0.20 -9.12 12.22
C LEU A 26 -0.99 -9.02 11.26
N GLN A 27 -1.93 -9.97 11.30
CA GLN A 27 -3.14 -9.92 10.49
C GLN A 27 -4.02 -8.72 10.83
N LYS A 28 -4.19 -8.42 12.11
CA LYS A 28 -4.95 -7.24 12.56
C LYS A 28 -4.28 -5.94 12.08
N MET A 29 -2.96 -5.87 12.17
CA MET A 29 -2.19 -4.75 11.64
C MET A 29 -2.35 -4.62 10.13
N GLY A 30 -2.25 -5.71 9.38
CA GLY A 30 -2.50 -5.75 7.93
C GLY A 30 -3.88 -5.20 7.56
N ARG A 31 -4.95 -5.63 8.27
CA ARG A 31 -6.31 -5.09 8.09
C ARG A 31 -6.41 -3.60 8.43
N SER A 32 -5.71 -3.13 9.47
CA SER A 32 -5.72 -1.71 9.85
C SER A 32 -5.10 -0.80 8.79
N LEU A 33 -4.17 -1.31 7.98
CA LEU A 33 -3.54 -0.58 6.89
C LEU A 33 -4.46 -0.46 5.66
N GLN A 34 -5.50 -1.29 5.52
CA GLN A 34 -6.40 -1.25 4.36
C GLN A 34 -7.29 0.00 4.33
N LEU A 35 -7.72 0.49 5.50
CA LEU A 35 -8.61 1.64 5.61
C LEU A 35 -8.03 2.92 4.94
N PRO A 36 -6.80 3.37 5.23
CA PRO A 36 -6.21 4.53 4.57
C PRO A 36 -5.94 4.26 3.08
N ILE A 37 -5.62 3.01 2.73
CA ILE A 37 -5.34 2.61 1.35
C ILE A 37 -6.58 2.71 0.46
N ALA A 38 -7.78 2.48 1.01
CA ALA A 38 -9.03 2.60 0.26
C ALA A 38 -9.27 4.00 -0.33
N VAL A 39 -8.59 5.04 0.18
CA VAL A 39 -8.70 6.42 -0.32
C VAL A 39 -7.73 6.70 -1.48
N LEU A 40 -6.65 5.93 -1.61
CA LEU A 40 -5.62 6.12 -2.64
C LEU A 40 -6.10 5.97 -4.10
N PRO A 41 -7.05 5.07 -4.45
CA PRO A 41 -7.56 5.01 -5.83
C PRO A 41 -8.27 6.30 -6.22
N ALA A 42 -9.13 6.83 -5.35
CA ALA A 42 -9.77 8.10 -5.59
C ALA A 42 -8.72 9.22 -5.70
N ALA A 43 -7.74 9.25 -4.80
CA ALA A 43 -6.67 10.24 -4.80
C ALA A 43 -5.89 10.28 -6.12
N GLY A 44 -5.43 9.13 -6.61
CA GLY A 44 -4.61 9.13 -7.82
C GLY A 44 -5.42 9.26 -9.12
N ILE A 45 -6.67 8.78 -9.17
CA ILE A 45 -7.58 9.13 -10.28
C ILE A 45 -7.77 10.65 -10.35
N ILE A 46 -8.09 11.28 -9.21
CA ILE A 46 -8.25 12.74 -9.14
C ILE A 46 -6.94 13.44 -9.55
N ASN A 47 -5.79 12.98 -9.06
CA ASN A 47 -4.49 13.54 -9.44
C ASN A 47 -4.21 13.40 -10.95
N ARG A 48 -4.55 12.25 -11.54
CA ARG A 48 -4.33 11.94 -12.95
C ARG A 48 -5.24 12.74 -13.87
N LEU A 49 -6.51 12.90 -13.50
CA LEU A 49 -7.44 13.83 -14.19
C LEU A 49 -6.90 15.27 -14.19
N GLY A 50 -6.14 15.63 -13.15
CA GLY A 50 -5.47 16.92 -13.03
C GLY A 50 -4.32 17.17 -13.99
N GLN A 51 -3.81 16.16 -14.71
CA GLN A 51 -2.62 16.31 -15.54
C GLN A 51 -2.86 17.12 -16.83
N PRO A 52 -1.81 17.77 -17.39
CA PRO A 52 -1.92 18.61 -18.58
C PRO A 52 -2.55 17.92 -19.80
N ASP A 53 -2.32 16.63 -19.96
CA ASP A 53 -2.73 15.81 -21.11
C ASP A 53 -4.14 15.21 -20.98
N VAL A 54 -4.80 15.36 -19.82
CA VAL A 54 -6.17 14.88 -19.58
C VAL A 54 -7.15 16.04 -19.54
N PHE A 55 -7.29 16.74 -18.41
CA PHE A 55 -8.14 17.94 -18.34
C PHE A 55 -7.38 19.23 -18.61
N GLY A 56 -6.05 19.21 -18.63
CA GLY A 56 -5.26 20.42 -18.84
C GLY A 56 -5.16 20.86 -20.29
N LYS A 57 -4.17 21.73 -20.55
CA LYS A 57 -3.99 22.43 -21.84
C LYS A 57 -3.75 21.51 -23.04
N ASP A 58 -3.17 20.32 -22.82
CA ASP A 58 -2.77 19.38 -23.87
C ASP A 58 -3.83 18.25 -24.06
N GLY A 59 -4.89 18.28 -23.23
CA GLY A 59 -6.06 17.41 -23.30
C GLY A 59 -7.34 18.20 -23.63
N LEU A 60 -8.28 18.28 -22.68
CA LEU A 60 -9.58 18.96 -22.87
C LEU A 60 -9.53 20.50 -22.81
N GLY A 61 -8.40 21.10 -22.43
CA GLY A 61 -8.26 22.55 -22.29
C GLY A 61 -8.88 23.15 -21.03
N TRP A 62 -9.42 22.33 -20.12
CA TRP A 62 -10.04 22.72 -18.85
C TRP A 62 -9.00 23.01 -17.76
N THR A 63 -8.10 23.97 -18.03
CA THR A 63 -6.92 24.25 -17.20
C THR A 63 -7.23 24.53 -15.72
N ASN A 64 -8.33 25.23 -15.42
CA ASN A 64 -8.74 25.48 -14.03
C ASN A 64 -9.23 24.19 -13.34
N VAL A 65 -9.97 23.34 -14.04
CA VAL A 65 -10.41 22.03 -13.51
C VAL A 65 -9.20 21.13 -13.28
N SER A 66 -8.27 21.10 -14.22
CA SER A 66 -7.00 20.36 -14.08
C SER A 66 -6.22 20.79 -12.83
N LYS A 67 -6.08 22.10 -12.56
CA LYS A 67 -5.44 22.60 -11.33
C LYS A 67 -6.15 22.14 -10.06
N VAL A 68 -7.48 22.20 -10.02
CA VAL A 68 -8.28 21.76 -8.87
C VAL A 68 -8.07 20.26 -8.62
N MET A 69 -8.13 19.45 -9.67
CA MET A 69 -7.97 18.00 -9.58
C MET A 69 -6.55 17.61 -9.16
N ALA A 70 -5.52 18.24 -9.73
CA ALA A 70 -4.12 18.00 -9.35
C ALA A 70 -3.87 18.37 -7.87
N GLY A 71 -4.42 19.50 -7.40
CA GLY A 71 -4.32 19.91 -5.99
C GLY A 71 -5.03 18.95 -5.04
N ALA A 72 -6.26 18.54 -5.37
CA ALA A 72 -7.06 17.65 -4.53
C ALA A 72 -6.45 16.24 -4.41
N GLY A 73 -6.03 15.65 -5.54
CA GLY A 73 -5.40 14.33 -5.54
C GLY A 73 -4.00 14.37 -4.92
N GLY A 74 -3.20 15.39 -5.25
CA GLY A 74 -1.87 15.60 -4.70
C GLY A 74 -1.87 15.75 -3.18
N ALA A 75 -2.88 16.41 -2.59
CA ALA A 75 -2.98 16.55 -1.14
C ALA A 75 -3.10 15.20 -0.40
N LEU A 76 -3.69 14.18 -1.02
CA LEU A 76 -3.86 12.84 -0.46
C LEU A 76 -2.62 11.96 -0.67
N LEU A 77 -1.92 12.16 -1.79
CA LEU A 77 -0.70 11.42 -2.15
C LEU A 77 0.59 12.05 -1.59
N ASP A 78 0.48 13.24 -0.99
CA ASP A 78 1.61 13.96 -0.42
C ASP A 78 2.34 13.11 0.64
N GLY A 79 3.61 12.82 0.39
CA GLY A 79 4.44 11.98 1.24
C GLY A 79 4.89 12.64 2.55
N SER A 80 4.64 13.95 2.72
CA SER A 80 5.07 14.71 3.90
C SER A 80 4.01 14.73 5.01
N ILE A 81 2.78 15.12 4.66
CA ILE A 81 1.66 15.29 5.59
C ILE A 81 0.47 14.40 5.22
N GLY A 82 0.03 14.40 3.96
CA GLY A 82 -1.24 13.81 3.54
C GLY A 82 -1.30 12.30 3.76
N LEU A 83 -0.45 11.58 3.04
CA LEU A 83 -0.37 10.13 3.10
C LEU A 83 0.01 9.63 4.52
N PRO A 84 1.03 10.20 5.21
CA PRO A 84 1.35 9.79 6.57
C PRO A 84 0.22 10.01 7.59
N LEU A 85 -0.54 11.11 7.48
CA LEU A 85 -1.66 11.40 8.37
C LEU A 85 -2.82 10.42 8.14
N LEU A 86 -3.13 10.10 6.87
CA LEU A 86 -4.14 9.08 6.54
C LEU A 86 -3.77 7.75 7.20
N PHE A 87 -2.52 7.31 7.08
CA PHE A 87 -2.05 6.08 7.73
C PHE A 87 -2.09 6.18 9.26
N CYS A 88 -1.72 7.32 9.84
CA CYS A 88 -1.80 7.53 11.29
C CYS A 88 -3.23 7.32 11.82
N VAL A 89 -4.20 7.97 11.19
CA VAL A 89 -5.62 7.86 11.57
C VAL A 89 -6.16 6.47 11.28
N GLY A 90 -5.88 5.94 10.09
CA GLY A 90 -6.35 4.64 9.64
C GLY A 90 -5.89 3.49 10.54
N VAL A 91 -4.60 3.47 10.89
CA VAL A 91 -4.04 2.50 11.82
C VAL A 91 -4.62 2.66 13.22
N ALA A 92 -4.76 3.90 13.71
CA ALA A 92 -5.33 4.15 15.03
C ALA A 92 -6.77 3.61 15.16
N ILE A 93 -7.60 3.83 14.13
CA ILE A 93 -8.98 3.33 14.07
C ILE A 93 -8.99 1.81 13.92
N GLY A 94 -8.24 1.26 12.95
CA GLY A 94 -8.23 -0.18 12.66
C GLY A 94 -7.67 -1.02 13.80
N MET A 95 -6.80 -0.45 14.64
CA MET A 95 -6.26 -1.13 15.81
C MET A 95 -7.12 -0.98 17.07
N ALA A 96 -8.00 0.02 17.13
CA ALA A 96 -8.93 0.19 18.23
C ALA A 96 -9.91 -0.99 18.31
N LYS A 97 -10.15 -1.52 19.53
CA LYS A 97 -11.13 -2.61 19.73
C LYS A 97 -12.57 -2.17 19.44
N LYS A 98 -12.84 -0.87 19.55
CA LYS A 98 -14.13 -0.25 19.24
C LYS A 98 -13.83 1.04 18.47
N ALA A 99 -14.51 1.23 17.34
CA ALA A 99 -14.41 2.46 16.57
C ALA A 99 -14.96 3.62 17.42
N ASP A 100 -14.06 4.44 17.96
CA ASP A 100 -14.39 5.65 18.71
C ASP A 100 -13.61 6.82 18.08
N GLY A 101 -14.33 7.87 17.70
CA GLY A 101 -13.73 9.03 17.02
C GLY A 101 -12.66 9.74 17.85
N SER A 102 -12.66 9.58 19.18
CA SER A 102 -11.61 10.15 20.04
C SER A 102 -10.23 9.51 19.81
N THR A 103 -10.17 8.26 19.34
CA THR A 103 -8.90 7.62 18.95
C THR A 103 -8.30 8.30 17.71
N ALA A 104 -9.14 8.63 16.73
CA ALA A 104 -8.73 9.37 15.53
C ALA A 104 -8.27 10.78 15.89
N LEU A 105 -9.02 11.48 16.76
CA LEU A 105 -8.62 12.80 17.24
C LEU A 105 -7.25 12.77 17.94
N ALA A 106 -7.01 11.77 18.80
CA ALA A 106 -5.71 11.61 19.46
C ALA A 106 -4.57 11.35 18.47
N ALA A 107 -4.81 10.56 17.42
CA ALA A 107 -3.87 10.31 16.35
C ALA A 107 -3.53 11.59 15.57
N VAL A 108 -4.53 12.38 15.18
CA VAL A 108 -4.34 13.67 14.49
C VAL A 108 -3.55 14.64 15.38
N THR A 109 -3.93 14.79 16.65
CA THR A 109 -3.22 15.68 17.59
C THR A 109 -1.76 15.28 17.73
N GLY A 110 -1.48 13.99 17.95
CA GLY A 110 -0.11 13.49 18.03
C GLY A 110 0.66 13.73 16.72
N PHE A 111 0.03 13.46 15.58
CA PHE A 111 0.67 13.66 14.27
C PHE A 111 1.03 15.12 14.00
N LEU A 112 0.12 16.07 14.26
CA LEU A 112 0.38 17.49 14.03
C LEU A 112 1.52 18.02 14.92
N VAL A 113 1.57 17.58 16.19
CA VAL A 113 2.67 17.94 17.09
C VAL A 113 3.98 17.33 16.61
N TYR A 114 3.99 16.05 16.26
CA TYR A 114 5.14 15.36 15.70
C TYR A 114 5.67 16.06 14.44
N TYR A 115 4.78 16.36 13.49
CA TYR A 115 5.12 17.04 12.25
C TYR A 115 5.70 18.43 12.51
N GLY A 116 5.07 19.20 13.40
CA GLY A 116 5.54 20.53 13.80
C GLY A 116 6.93 20.51 14.43
N VAL A 117 7.23 19.52 15.28
CA VAL A 117 8.56 19.34 15.90
C VAL A 117 9.61 19.02 14.84
N LEU A 118 9.34 18.11 13.91
CA LEU A 118 10.27 17.81 12.81
C LEU A 118 10.60 19.06 11.97
N HIS A 119 9.61 19.95 11.79
CA HIS A 119 9.76 21.20 11.02
C HIS A 119 10.51 22.31 11.77
N GLN A 120 10.84 22.12 13.06
CA GLN A 120 11.76 23.02 13.77
C GLN A 120 13.23 22.76 13.43
N PHE A 121 13.54 21.64 12.77
CA PHE A 121 14.91 21.21 12.49
C PHE A 121 15.11 20.96 10.98
N PRO A 122 15.24 22.04 10.17
CA PRO A 122 15.52 21.90 8.75
C PRO A 122 16.88 21.24 8.51
N ARG A 123 16.98 20.44 7.44
CA ARG A 123 18.26 19.91 6.98
C ARG A 123 19.19 21.05 6.55
N SER A 124 20.49 20.85 6.75
CA SER A 124 21.51 21.80 6.30
C SER A 124 21.43 22.03 4.79
N CYS A 125 21.58 23.28 4.37
CA CYS A 125 21.60 23.61 2.94
C CYS A 125 22.79 22.96 2.23
N PRO A 126 22.65 22.60 0.94
CA PRO A 126 23.76 22.11 0.13
C PRO A 126 24.93 23.10 0.09
N GLY A 127 26.15 22.60 -0.09
CA GLY A 127 27.36 23.43 -0.17
C GLY A 127 27.26 24.50 -1.27
N GLY A 128 27.69 25.73 -0.96
CA GLY A 128 27.56 26.88 -1.85
C GLY A 128 26.21 27.61 -1.79
N SER A 129 25.29 27.16 -0.93
CA SER A 129 23.99 27.79 -0.70
C SER A 129 23.93 28.54 0.63
N ARG A 130 23.21 29.67 0.66
CA ARG A 130 22.93 30.44 1.88
C ARG A 130 21.55 30.09 2.43
N ALA A 131 21.46 29.79 3.72
CA ALA A 131 20.18 29.65 4.39
C ALA A 131 19.51 31.03 4.55
N ILE A 132 18.29 31.16 4.03
CA ILE A 132 17.43 32.31 4.27
C ILE A 132 16.44 31.91 5.37
N PRO A 133 16.44 32.60 6.53
CA PRO A 133 15.57 32.27 7.64
C PRO A 133 14.10 32.16 7.21
N GLN A 134 13.42 31.09 7.61
CA GLN A 134 12.00 30.82 7.32
C GLN A 134 11.61 30.69 5.84
N ILE A 135 12.56 30.78 4.91
CA ILE A 135 12.28 30.72 3.47
C ILE A 135 12.88 29.47 2.85
N GLY A 136 14.18 29.22 3.05
CA GLY A 136 14.83 28.05 2.46
C GLY A 136 16.31 28.22 2.16
N CYS A 137 16.79 27.44 1.21
CA CYS A 137 18.18 27.45 0.75
C CYS A 137 18.29 28.22 -0.57
N GLN A 138 19.10 29.27 -0.58
CA GLN A 138 19.41 30.03 -1.80
C GLN A 138 20.72 29.52 -2.40
N VAL A 139 20.68 28.99 -3.61
CA VAL A 139 21.89 28.62 -4.34
C VAL A 139 22.53 29.88 -4.93
N THR A 140 23.81 30.12 -4.67
CA THR A 140 24.53 31.27 -5.24
C THR A 140 25.18 30.83 -6.56
N VAL A 141 24.81 31.44 -7.69
CA VAL A 141 25.44 31.18 -9.00
C VAL A 141 26.17 32.44 -9.46
N GLY A 142 27.49 32.49 -9.26
CA GLY A 142 28.31 33.66 -9.62
C GLY A 142 27.93 34.93 -8.84
N ALA A 143 27.91 36.08 -9.52
CA ALA A 143 27.58 37.39 -8.94
C ALA A 143 26.06 37.70 -8.87
N GLY A 144 25.19 36.71 -9.16
CA GLY A 144 23.73 36.88 -9.14
C GLY A 144 23.03 36.13 -8.00
N THR A 145 21.85 36.61 -7.61
CA THR A 145 20.92 35.89 -6.73
C THR A 145 20.32 34.69 -7.47
N GLY A 146 20.71 33.47 -7.09
CA GLY A 146 20.09 32.25 -7.63
C GLY A 146 18.74 31.93 -6.98
N SER A 147 18.14 30.81 -7.41
CA SER A 147 16.83 30.34 -6.96
C SER A 147 16.83 29.93 -5.48
N VAL A 148 15.71 30.17 -4.81
CA VAL A 148 15.47 29.75 -3.42
C VAL A 148 14.60 28.50 -3.44
N THR A 149 15.09 27.42 -2.85
CA THR A 149 14.33 26.19 -2.65
C THR A 149 13.89 26.09 -1.18
N PRO A 150 12.64 25.67 -0.90
CA PRO A 150 12.17 25.49 0.47
C PRO A 150 13.07 24.55 1.28
N PHE A 151 13.13 24.74 2.59
CA PHE A 151 13.84 23.79 3.45
C PHE A 151 13.28 22.38 3.31
N THR A 152 14.17 21.40 3.36
CA THR A 152 13.80 19.99 3.47
C THR A 152 13.96 19.54 4.91
N PHE A 153 13.12 18.61 5.34
CA PHE A 153 13.05 18.14 6.73
C PHE A 153 13.29 16.64 6.79
N GLN A 154 13.82 16.16 7.91
CA GLN A 154 13.83 14.73 8.20
C GLN A 154 12.38 14.28 8.44
N ASN A 155 11.85 13.44 7.55
CA ASN A 155 10.50 12.93 7.68
C ASN A 155 10.46 11.41 7.42
N PRO A 156 10.15 10.60 8.45
CA PRO A 156 9.82 9.18 8.31
C PRO A 156 8.58 8.88 7.46
N GLY A 157 7.83 9.90 7.05
CA GLY A 157 6.63 9.77 6.23
C GLY A 157 5.63 8.81 6.86
N VAL A 158 5.10 7.91 6.04
CA VAL A 158 4.10 6.91 6.43
C VAL A 158 4.58 6.01 7.56
N PHE A 159 5.88 5.69 7.67
CA PHE A 159 6.37 4.93 8.82
C PHE A 159 6.09 5.67 10.13
N GLY A 160 6.40 6.96 10.18
CA GLY A 160 6.09 7.81 11.33
C GLY A 160 4.59 7.89 11.61
N GLY A 161 3.78 7.97 10.55
CA GLY A 161 2.32 7.88 10.62
C GLY A 161 1.83 6.58 11.27
N ILE A 162 2.29 5.42 10.78
CA ILE A 162 1.90 4.10 11.32
C ILE A 162 2.27 3.98 12.80
N VAL A 163 3.50 4.36 13.17
CA VAL A 163 3.96 4.27 14.57
C VAL A 163 3.11 5.16 15.47
N LEU A 164 2.81 6.39 15.07
CA LEU A 164 1.92 7.28 15.83
C LEU A 164 0.49 6.75 15.91
N GLY A 165 -0.02 6.12 14.85
CA GLY A 165 -1.33 5.48 14.86
C GLY A 165 -1.40 4.32 15.86
N LEU A 166 -0.35 3.49 15.92
CA LEU A 166 -0.22 2.41 16.90
C LEU A 166 -0.13 2.95 18.33
N LEU A 167 0.65 4.01 18.55
CA LEU A 167 0.76 4.68 19.85
C LEU A 167 -0.60 5.27 20.25
N ALA A 168 -1.32 5.93 19.34
CA ALA A 168 -2.65 6.47 19.61
C ALA A 168 -3.64 5.37 20.02
N ALA A 169 -3.67 4.24 19.31
CA ALA A 169 -4.49 3.09 19.68
C ALA A 169 -4.11 2.51 21.06
N PHE A 170 -2.81 2.42 21.36
CA PHE A 170 -2.29 1.94 22.64
C PHE A 170 -2.68 2.85 23.81
N PHE A 171 -2.37 4.15 23.72
CA PHE A 171 -2.67 5.12 24.76
C PHE A 171 -4.17 5.31 24.94
N TRP A 172 -4.95 5.26 23.86
CA TRP A 172 -6.41 5.28 23.96
C TRP A 172 -6.92 4.08 24.76
N ALA A 173 -6.51 2.86 24.39
CA ALA A 173 -6.93 1.64 25.09
C ALA A 173 -6.58 1.69 26.58
N ARG A 174 -5.43 2.26 26.93
CA ARG A 174 -4.93 2.35 28.30
C ARG A 174 -5.55 3.46 29.15
N PHE A 175 -5.85 4.62 28.55
CA PHE A 175 -6.18 5.84 29.31
C PHE A 175 -7.56 6.44 29.05
N HIS A 176 -8.34 5.94 28.07
CA HIS A 176 -9.66 6.51 27.72
C HIS A 176 -10.72 6.49 28.84
N ARG A 177 -10.49 5.78 29.96
CA ARG A 177 -11.38 5.75 31.13
C ARG A 177 -10.76 6.33 32.41
N THR A 178 -9.58 6.94 32.29
CA THR A 178 -8.86 7.49 33.45
C THR A 178 -9.63 8.67 34.04
N ARG A 179 -9.68 8.73 35.38
CA ARG A 179 -10.17 9.89 36.13
C ARG A 179 -8.99 10.59 36.79
N LEU A 180 -8.90 11.89 36.59
CA LEU A 180 -7.97 12.82 37.20
C LEU A 180 -8.62 13.45 38.43
N VAL A 181 -7.82 14.20 39.18
CA VAL A 181 -8.25 15.04 40.30
C VAL A 181 -9.29 16.07 39.87
N ASP A 182 -10.16 16.51 40.80
CA ASP A 182 -11.40 17.23 40.49
C ASP A 182 -11.20 18.51 39.66
N TRP A 183 -10.15 19.28 39.92
CA TRP A 183 -9.87 20.51 39.16
C TRP A 183 -9.39 20.24 37.72
N LEU A 184 -8.87 19.04 37.43
CA LEU A 184 -8.54 18.56 36.07
C LEU A 184 -9.69 17.74 35.45
N GLY A 185 -10.86 17.70 36.08
CA GLY A 185 -11.97 16.83 35.68
C GLY A 185 -12.44 17.04 34.24
N PHE A 186 -12.22 18.25 33.67
CA PHE A 186 -12.50 18.55 32.27
C PHE A 186 -11.77 17.62 31.29
N PHE A 187 -10.55 17.18 31.63
CA PHE A 187 -9.70 16.35 30.79
C PHE A 187 -9.93 14.85 30.99
N ASN A 188 -10.92 14.43 31.79
CA ASN A 188 -11.15 13.03 32.10
C ASN A 188 -11.46 12.16 30.87
N GLY A 189 -11.08 10.88 30.99
CA GLY A 189 -11.40 9.82 30.05
C GLY A 189 -10.84 10.08 28.64
N ARG A 190 -11.72 10.08 27.63
CA ARG A 190 -11.35 10.19 26.21
C ARG A 190 -10.63 11.50 25.86
N ARG A 191 -10.86 12.58 26.62
CA ARG A 191 -10.24 13.90 26.38
C ARG A 191 -8.78 13.95 26.84
N LEU A 192 -8.37 13.06 27.73
CA LEU A 192 -6.99 12.95 28.20
C LEU A 192 -6.06 12.44 27.10
N VAL A 193 -6.56 11.54 26.24
CA VAL A 193 -5.74 10.79 25.30
C VAL A 193 -5.05 11.70 24.27
N PRO A 194 -5.71 12.68 23.63
CA PRO A 194 -5.03 13.64 22.75
C PRO A 194 -3.92 14.44 23.45
N ILE A 195 -4.10 14.78 24.73
CA ILE A 195 -3.09 15.53 25.51
C ILE A 195 -1.87 14.66 25.73
N ILE A 196 -2.06 13.40 26.17
CA ILE A 196 -0.96 12.44 26.30
C ILE A 196 -0.25 12.27 24.95
N MET A 197 -1.01 12.14 23.87
CA MET A 197 -0.45 11.97 22.52
C MET A 197 0.41 13.16 22.08
N ALA A 198 0.09 14.40 22.47
CA ALA A 198 0.93 15.55 22.19
C ALA A 198 2.33 15.38 22.82
N PHE A 199 2.42 14.99 24.09
CA PHE A 199 3.71 14.77 24.76
C PHE A 199 4.46 13.56 24.21
N VAL A 200 3.75 12.46 23.95
CA VAL A 200 4.33 11.26 23.32
C VAL A 200 4.89 11.59 21.94
N ALA A 201 4.19 12.41 21.16
CA ALA A 201 4.63 12.84 19.85
C ALA A 201 5.88 13.71 19.88
N ILE A 202 6.06 14.57 20.88
CA ILE A 202 7.30 15.35 21.06
C ILE A 202 8.48 14.41 21.28
N VAL A 203 8.33 13.45 22.22
CA VAL A 203 9.39 12.47 22.50
C VAL A 203 9.69 11.63 21.27
N PHE A 204 8.66 11.17 20.56
CA PHE A 204 8.82 10.37 19.35
C PHE A 204 9.50 11.16 18.21
N ALA A 205 9.09 12.42 17.97
CA ALA A 205 9.72 13.29 16.99
C ALA A 205 11.20 13.52 17.32
N ALA A 206 11.50 13.79 18.60
CA ALA A 206 12.87 13.93 19.07
C ALA A 206 13.69 12.66 18.79
N LEU A 207 13.15 11.47 19.05
CA LEU A 207 13.83 10.21 18.73
C LEU A 207 14.05 10.06 17.22
N CYS A 208 13.05 10.38 16.40
CA CYS A 208 13.15 10.32 14.95
C CYS A 208 14.26 11.22 14.40
N LEU A 209 14.50 12.42 14.96
CA LEU A 209 15.55 13.32 14.46
C LEU A 209 16.97 12.71 14.54
N TRP A 210 17.21 11.78 15.47
CA TRP A 210 18.54 11.17 15.68
C TRP A 210 18.62 9.75 15.16
N ILE A 211 17.54 8.97 15.33
CA ILE A 211 17.50 7.55 15.01
C ILE A 211 17.08 7.32 13.55
N TRP A 212 16.18 8.14 13.01
CA TRP A 212 15.68 7.94 11.65
C TRP A 212 16.72 8.19 10.56
N PRO A 213 17.57 9.24 10.59
CA PRO A 213 18.50 9.52 9.50
C PRO A 213 19.35 8.32 9.04
N PRO A 214 20.01 7.53 9.93
CA PRO A 214 20.75 6.35 9.50
C PRO A 214 19.84 5.25 8.93
N ILE A 215 18.65 5.04 9.51
CA ILE A 215 17.68 4.06 9.04
C ILE A 215 17.17 4.44 7.64
N GLY A 216 16.73 5.69 7.47
CA GLY A 216 16.28 6.23 6.20
C GLY A 216 17.37 6.19 5.13
N GLY A 217 18.62 6.50 5.48
CA GLY A 217 19.76 6.37 4.58
C GLY A 217 20.02 4.91 4.15
N GLY A 218 19.89 3.96 5.08
CA GLY A 218 19.98 2.53 4.78
C GLY A 218 18.85 2.04 3.87
N LEU A 219 17.61 2.46 4.15
CA LEU A 219 16.44 2.12 3.33
C LEU A 219 16.51 2.74 1.93
N GLU A 220 16.95 4.00 1.80
CA GLU A 220 17.16 4.63 0.49
C GLU A 220 18.28 3.93 -0.29
N SER A 221 19.36 3.52 0.39
CA SER A 221 20.44 2.75 -0.23
C SER A 221 19.97 1.39 -0.71
N PHE A 222 19.14 0.71 0.09
CA PHE A 222 18.50 -0.54 -0.32
C PHE A 222 17.53 -0.33 -1.49
N GLY A 223 16.71 0.72 -1.45
CA GLY A 223 15.81 1.09 -2.54
C GLY A 223 16.56 1.39 -3.83
N LYS A 224 17.68 2.12 -3.75
CA LYS A 224 18.59 2.36 -4.88
C LYS A 224 19.18 1.07 -5.42
N TRP A 225 19.73 0.22 -4.54
CA TRP A 225 20.26 -1.09 -4.95
C TRP A 225 19.22 -1.94 -5.69
N LEU A 226 17.97 -1.95 -5.18
CA LEU A 226 16.88 -2.68 -5.80
C LEU A 226 16.51 -2.08 -7.17
N ARG A 227 16.52 -0.75 -7.32
CA ARG A 227 16.31 -0.08 -8.61
C ARG A 227 17.42 -0.40 -9.60
N ASP A 228 18.67 -0.26 -9.18
CA ASP A 228 19.87 -0.49 -9.99
C ASP A 228 19.97 -1.95 -10.47
N ALA A 229 19.33 -2.89 -9.77
CA ALA A 229 19.19 -4.29 -10.21
C ALA A 229 18.21 -4.50 -11.38
N GLY A 230 17.57 -3.44 -11.89
CA GLY A 230 16.72 -3.45 -13.08
C GLY A 230 15.60 -4.49 -13.01
N SER A 231 15.50 -5.34 -14.04
CA SER A 231 14.48 -6.39 -14.12
C SER A 231 14.54 -7.37 -12.95
N TRP A 232 15.73 -7.65 -12.44
CA TRP A 232 15.88 -8.53 -11.28
C TRP A 232 15.31 -7.89 -10.02
N GLY A 233 15.55 -6.58 -9.85
CA GLY A 233 14.97 -5.79 -8.77
C GLY A 233 13.45 -5.78 -8.79
N ALA A 234 12.86 -5.54 -9.97
CA ALA A 234 11.42 -5.62 -10.17
C ALA A 234 10.88 -7.02 -9.81
N GLY A 235 11.58 -8.08 -10.23
CA GLY A 235 11.20 -9.45 -9.93
C GLY A 235 11.21 -9.79 -8.44
N VAL A 236 12.30 -9.46 -7.74
CA VAL A 236 12.42 -9.66 -6.29
C VAL A 236 11.33 -8.91 -5.54
N PHE A 237 11.05 -7.66 -5.95
CA PHE A 237 9.95 -6.87 -5.39
C PHE A 237 8.60 -7.58 -5.56
N GLY A 238 8.29 -8.10 -6.76
CA GLY A 238 7.05 -8.82 -7.04
C GLY A 238 6.85 -10.05 -6.15
N VAL A 239 7.90 -10.87 -5.98
CA VAL A 239 7.85 -12.05 -5.09
C VAL A 239 7.63 -11.64 -3.64
N ALA A 240 8.40 -10.66 -3.15
CA ALA A 240 8.31 -10.19 -1.77
C ALA A 240 6.92 -9.58 -1.48
N ASN A 241 6.38 -8.81 -2.42
CA ASN A 241 5.06 -8.22 -2.33
C ASN A 241 3.98 -9.30 -2.15
N ARG A 242 3.97 -10.34 -2.98
CA ARG A 242 3.00 -11.45 -2.84
C ARG A 242 3.24 -12.25 -1.56
N ALA A 243 4.48 -12.57 -1.22
CA ALA A 243 4.77 -13.30 0.03
C ALA A 243 4.25 -12.58 1.28
N LEU A 244 4.39 -11.24 1.33
CA LEU A 244 3.92 -10.43 2.44
C LEU A 244 2.40 -10.17 2.40
N LEU A 245 1.72 -10.41 1.28
CA LEU A 245 0.28 -10.21 1.16
C LEU A 245 -0.52 -11.16 2.04
N VAL A 246 -0.02 -12.39 2.25
CA VAL A 246 -0.63 -13.42 3.12
C VAL A 246 -0.97 -12.88 4.51
N VAL A 247 -0.13 -11.97 5.02
CA VAL A 247 -0.27 -11.35 6.35
C VAL A 247 -0.61 -9.85 6.28
N GLY A 248 -0.90 -9.33 5.09
CA GLY A 248 -1.21 -7.92 4.87
C GLY A 248 -0.01 -6.96 5.05
N LEU A 249 1.21 -7.48 5.14
CA LEU A 249 2.43 -6.70 5.37
C LEU A 249 3.06 -6.14 4.09
N HIS A 250 2.55 -6.54 2.91
CA HIS A 250 3.01 -6.04 1.62
C HIS A 250 2.97 -4.51 1.53
N GLN A 251 2.12 -3.85 2.31
CA GLN A 251 2.03 -2.40 2.38
C GLN A 251 3.27 -1.74 3.01
N PHE A 252 3.96 -2.43 3.92
CA PHE A 252 5.26 -1.97 4.44
C PHE A 252 6.36 -1.99 3.37
N LEU A 253 6.25 -2.88 2.38
CA LEU A 253 7.14 -2.91 1.22
C LEU A 253 6.74 -1.85 0.19
N ASN A 254 5.44 -1.76 -0.11
CA ASN A 254 4.89 -0.89 -1.14
C ASN A 254 5.10 0.58 -0.84
N VAL A 255 4.68 1.03 0.35
CA VAL A 255 4.56 2.45 0.62
C VAL A 255 5.88 3.21 0.47
N PRO A 256 7.01 2.73 1.05
CA PRO A 256 8.27 3.45 0.87
C PRO A 256 8.73 3.46 -0.59
N ILE A 257 8.60 2.33 -1.31
CA ILE A 257 9.07 2.22 -2.69
C ILE A 257 8.20 3.03 -3.66
N TRP A 258 6.88 3.00 -3.49
CA TRP A 258 5.93 3.65 -4.38
C TRP A 258 5.76 5.15 -4.10
N PHE A 259 5.97 5.62 -2.86
CA PHE A 259 5.66 7.01 -2.47
C PHE A 259 6.81 7.80 -1.83
N GLN A 260 7.93 7.18 -1.42
CA GLN A 260 8.95 7.88 -0.61
C GLN A 260 10.38 7.79 -1.14
N PHE A 261 10.78 6.64 -1.67
CA PHE A 261 12.16 6.40 -2.07
C PHE A 261 12.34 6.60 -3.56
N GLY A 262 13.54 7.03 -3.95
CA GLY A 262 13.79 7.51 -5.30
C GLY A 262 13.40 8.97 -5.45
N SER A 263 13.98 9.62 -6.45
CA SER A 263 13.80 11.06 -6.67
C SER A 263 13.80 11.36 -8.16
N TYR A 264 12.82 12.15 -8.58
CA TYR A 264 12.78 12.77 -9.90
C TYR A 264 12.72 14.29 -9.71
N THR A 265 13.65 15.01 -10.34
CA THR A 265 13.65 16.47 -10.33
C THR A 265 13.02 16.96 -11.63
N LYS A 266 11.87 17.60 -11.51
CA LYS A 266 11.15 18.18 -12.66
C LYS A 266 11.93 19.37 -13.26
N PRO A 267 11.63 19.78 -14.50
CA PRO A 267 12.25 20.95 -15.14
C PRO A 267 12.09 22.26 -14.36
N ASP A 268 11.05 22.37 -13.53
CA ASP A 268 10.79 23.51 -12.65
C ASP A 268 11.59 23.49 -11.32
N GLY A 269 12.42 22.46 -11.13
CA GLY A 269 13.24 22.26 -9.92
C GLY A 269 12.51 21.58 -8.76
N THR A 270 11.22 21.25 -8.91
CA THR A 270 10.48 20.52 -7.88
C THR A 270 10.87 19.04 -7.87
N VAL A 271 11.21 18.52 -6.69
CA VAL A 271 11.58 17.12 -6.50
C VAL A 271 10.35 16.33 -6.07
N VAL A 272 10.12 15.20 -6.71
CA VAL A 272 9.07 14.23 -6.36
C VAL A 272 9.69 12.87 -6.06
N HIS A 273 9.06 12.14 -5.15
CA HIS A 273 9.60 10.94 -4.54
C HIS A 273 8.63 9.77 -4.64
N GLY A 274 9.17 8.56 -4.81
CA GLY A 274 8.40 7.32 -4.94
C GLY A 274 8.02 7.00 -6.38
N ASP A 275 8.09 5.72 -6.73
CA ASP A 275 7.91 5.21 -8.10
C ASP A 275 6.57 5.67 -8.74
N ILE A 276 5.46 5.65 -8.00
CA ILE A 276 4.14 6.09 -8.50
C ILE A 276 4.15 7.60 -8.77
N ASN A 277 4.62 8.39 -7.81
CA ASN A 277 4.61 9.86 -7.95
C ASN A 277 5.57 10.32 -9.05
N MET A 278 6.74 9.69 -9.16
CA MET A 278 7.71 9.95 -10.23
C MET A 278 7.06 9.65 -11.60
N PHE A 279 6.40 8.50 -11.75
CA PHE A 279 5.69 8.14 -12.98
C PHE A 279 4.61 9.15 -13.32
N LEU A 280 3.71 9.48 -12.37
CA LEU A 280 2.61 10.43 -12.58
C LEU A 280 3.09 11.85 -12.89
N GLN A 281 4.35 12.18 -12.60
CA GLN A 281 4.98 13.47 -12.89
C GLN A 281 5.86 13.43 -14.16
N GLY A 282 5.84 12.31 -14.90
CA GLY A 282 6.46 12.17 -16.20
C GLY A 282 7.92 11.72 -16.18
N ASP A 283 8.37 11.05 -15.13
CA ASP A 283 9.69 10.41 -15.14
C ASP A 283 9.70 9.20 -16.10
N PRO A 284 10.49 9.21 -17.19
CA PRO A 284 10.56 8.11 -18.14
C PRO A 284 11.24 6.86 -17.56
N HIS A 285 11.88 6.93 -16.39
CA HIS A 285 12.54 5.81 -15.72
C HIS A 285 11.77 5.28 -14.50
N ALA A 286 10.57 5.79 -14.24
CA ALA A 286 9.69 5.30 -13.20
C ALA A 286 8.79 4.16 -13.70
N GLY A 287 8.15 3.47 -12.76
CA GLY A 287 7.23 2.37 -13.01
C GLY A 287 7.87 0.97 -12.87
N GLN A 288 9.10 0.90 -12.37
CA GLN A 288 9.84 -0.35 -12.19
C GLN A 288 9.13 -1.31 -11.24
N PHE A 289 8.50 -0.76 -10.21
CA PHE A 289 7.82 -1.52 -9.16
C PHE A 289 6.30 -1.51 -9.32
N THR A 290 5.79 -1.13 -10.50
CA THR A 290 4.36 -1.10 -10.82
C THR A 290 4.01 -1.84 -12.11
N SER A 291 4.80 -1.69 -13.17
CA SER A 291 4.44 -2.13 -14.54
C SER A 291 4.06 -3.62 -14.64
N GLY A 292 4.79 -4.50 -13.96
CA GLY A 292 4.55 -5.94 -14.08
C GLY A 292 3.38 -6.48 -13.28
N PHE A 293 2.65 -5.64 -12.54
CA PHE A 293 1.39 -6.05 -11.93
C PHE A 293 0.25 -6.11 -12.95
N PHE A 294 0.26 -5.29 -14.01
CA PHE A 294 -0.82 -5.26 -15.01
C PHE A 294 -1.05 -6.63 -15.67
N PRO A 295 -0.02 -7.36 -16.16
CA PRO A 295 -0.22 -8.72 -16.69
C PRO A 295 -0.86 -9.69 -15.69
N ILE A 296 -0.54 -9.54 -14.40
CA ILE A 296 -1.07 -10.42 -13.35
C ILE A 296 -2.53 -10.11 -13.06
N MET A 297 -2.83 -8.85 -12.79
CA MET A 297 -4.14 -8.40 -12.32
C MET A 297 -5.19 -8.42 -13.44
N MET A 298 -4.79 -8.06 -14.66
CA MET A 298 -5.70 -7.99 -15.81
C MET A 298 -5.87 -9.32 -16.55
N PHE A 299 -4.91 -10.23 -16.49
CA PHE A 299 -4.94 -11.43 -17.33
C PHE A 299 -4.74 -12.71 -16.54
N ALA A 300 -3.67 -12.79 -15.75
CA ALA A 300 -3.29 -14.02 -15.05
C ALA A 300 -4.33 -14.47 -14.00
N LEU A 301 -4.78 -13.56 -13.14
CA LEU A 301 -5.76 -13.86 -12.10
C LEU A 301 -7.17 -14.12 -12.65
N PRO A 302 -7.68 -13.37 -13.64
CA PRO A 302 -8.89 -13.76 -14.37
C PRO A 302 -8.80 -15.16 -14.99
N ALA A 303 -7.64 -15.53 -15.55
CA ALA A 303 -7.42 -16.87 -16.08
C ALA A 303 -7.39 -17.96 -14.99
N ALA A 304 -6.84 -17.66 -13.80
CA ALA A 304 -6.94 -18.53 -12.64
C ALA A 304 -8.40 -18.72 -12.18
N ALA A 305 -9.19 -17.65 -12.13
CA ALA A 305 -10.61 -17.70 -11.79
C ALA A 305 -11.41 -18.56 -12.80
N LEU A 306 -11.08 -18.46 -14.09
CA LEU A 306 -11.62 -19.33 -15.13
C LEU A 306 -11.21 -20.80 -14.91
N ALA A 307 -9.95 -21.07 -14.56
CA ALA A 307 -9.48 -22.42 -14.26
C ALA A 307 -10.21 -23.03 -13.05
N ILE A 308 -10.42 -22.24 -11.97
CA ILE A 308 -11.21 -22.65 -10.80
C ILE A 308 -12.63 -23.01 -11.20
N THR A 309 -13.29 -22.16 -12.00
CA THR A 309 -14.64 -22.40 -12.53
C THR A 309 -14.71 -23.71 -13.33
N HIS A 310 -13.74 -23.94 -14.21
CA HIS A 310 -13.69 -25.18 -15.00
C HIS A 310 -13.37 -26.42 -14.15
N CYS A 311 -12.73 -26.27 -12.99
CA CYS A 311 -12.46 -27.39 -12.10
C CYS A 311 -13.57 -27.64 -11.06
N ALA A 312 -14.54 -26.73 -10.91
CA ALA A 312 -15.70 -26.93 -10.05
C ALA A 312 -16.54 -28.14 -10.49
N ARG A 313 -17.24 -28.77 -9.54
CA ARG A 313 -18.15 -29.90 -9.83
C ARG A 313 -19.25 -29.47 -10.83
N PRO A 314 -19.72 -30.36 -11.72
CA PRO A 314 -20.69 -30.01 -12.76
C PRO A 314 -21.93 -29.26 -12.23
N GLY A 315 -22.48 -29.69 -11.09
CA GLY A 315 -23.65 -29.06 -10.47
C GLY A 315 -23.41 -27.65 -9.91
N ARG A 316 -22.17 -27.30 -9.55
CA ARG A 316 -21.81 -26.00 -8.95
C ARG A 316 -21.12 -25.03 -9.90
N ARG A 317 -20.79 -25.47 -11.13
CA ARG A 317 -20.03 -24.65 -12.09
C ARG A 317 -20.73 -23.34 -12.44
N LYS A 318 -22.07 -23.29 -12.42
CA LYS A 318 -22.84 -22.07 -12.71
C LYS A 318 -22.72 -21.04 -11.58
N GLU A 319 -22.89 -21.48 -10.34
CA GLU A 319 -22.73 -20.67 -9.12
C GLU A 319 -21.29 -20.15 -8.99
N VAL A 320 -20.31 -21.06 -9.04
CA VAL A 320 -18.88 -20.72 -8.95
C VAL A 320 -18.45 -19.85 -10.12
N GLY A 321 -18.98 -20.09 -11.33
CA GLY A 321 -18.70 -19.27 -12.49
C GLY A 321 -19.17 -17.82 -12.33
N GLY A 322 -20.35 -17.61 -11.73
CA GLY A 322 -20.84 -16.27 -11.40
C GLY A 322 -19.94 -15.56 -10.37
N LEU A 323 -19.58 -16.27 -9.30
CA LEU A 323 -18.67 -15.75 -8.27
C LEU A 323 -17.29 -15.40 -8.85
N MET A 324 -16.66 -16.34 -9.54
CA MET A 324 -15.33 -16.20 -10.14
C MET A 324 -15.29 -15.09 -11.20
N LEU A 325 -16.35 -14.94 -12.00
CA LEU A 325 -16.46 -13.84 -12.95
C LEU A 325 -16.52 -12.48 -12.24
N SER A 326 -17.31 -12.35 -11.17
CA SER A 326 -17.41 -11.11 -10.40
C SER A 326 -16.06 -10.68 -9.81
N VAL A 327 -15.35 -11.61 -9.17
CA VAL A 327 -14.02 -11.31 -8.59
C VAL A 327 -12.95 -11.10 -9.68
N ALA A 328 -13.03 -11.82 -10.81
CA ALA A 328 -12.16 -11.61 -11.97
C ALA A 328 -12.35 -10.22 -12.59
N LEU A 329 -13.59 -9.76 -12.74
CA LEU A 329 -13.90 -8.41 -13.21
C LEU A 329 -13.38 -7.36 -12.24
N THR A 330 -13.48 -7.61 -10.94
CA THR A 330 -12.93 -6.73 -9.90
C THR A 330 -11.41 -6.60 -10.06
N SER A 331 -10.69 -7.72 -10.17
CA SER A 331 -9.23 -7.71 -10.43
C SER A 331 -8.89 -7.03 -11.76
N PHE A 332 -9.63 -7.34 -12.84
CA PHE A 332 -9.37 -6.78 -14.16
C PHE A 332 -9.55 -5.26 -14.20
N VAL A 333 -10.66 -4.76 -13.67
CA VAL A 333 -11.02 -3.34 -13.76
C VAL A 333 -10.24 -2.50 -12.77
N THR A 334 -10.14 -2.96 -11.53
CA THR A 334 -9.61 -2.16 -10.40
C THR A 334 -8.23 -2.58 -9.92
N GLY A 335 -7.75 -3.76 -10.31
CA GLY A 335 -6.50 -4.33 -9.80
C GLY A 335 -6.59 -4.93 -8.39
N ILE A 336 -7.78 -5.02 -7.77
CA ILE A 336 -7.95 -5.67 -6.46
C ILE A 336 -7.90 -7.19 -6.63
N THR A 337 -6.90 -7.83 -6.03
CA THR A 337 -6.60 -9.26 -6.24
C THR A 337 -7.05 -10.15 -5.09
N GLU A 338 -7.24 -9.57 -3.91
CA GLU A 338 -7.47 -10.28 -2.65
C GLU A 338 -8.65 -11.25 -2.71
N PRO A 339 -9.83 -10.91 -3.30
CA PRO A 339 -10.94 -11.86 -3.38
C PRO A 339 -10.61 -13.14 -4.14
N ILE A 340 -9.75 -13.06 -5.16
CA ILE A 340 -9.30 -14.23 -5.93
C ILE A 340 -8.21 -14.97 -5.15
N GLU A 341 -7.20 -14.25 -4.66
CA GLU A 341 -6.07 -14.85 -3.94
C GLU A 341 -6.52 -15.60 -2.68
N TYR A 342 -7.44 -15.02 -1.90
CA TYR A 342 -7.96 -15.64 -0.69
C TYR A 342 -8.74 -16.93 -0.96
N SER A 343 -9.27 -17.11 -2.17
CA SER A 343 -9.98 -18.33 -2.56
C SER A 343 -9.08 -19.58 -2.65
N PHE A 344 -7.76 -19.40 -2.77
CA PHE A 344 -6.82 -20.53 -2.87
C PHE A 344 -5.60 -20.42 -1.96
N MET A 345 -5.23 -19.24 -1.46
CA MET A 345 -4.02 -19.02 -0.67
C MET A 345 -3.94 -19.90 0.58
N PHE A 346 -5.06 -20.07 1.29
CA PHE A 346 -5.12 -20.89 2.50
C PHE A 346 -5.35 -22.38 2.22
N ILE A 347 -5.96 -22.70 1.09
CA ILE A 347 -6.30 -24.06 0.68
C ILE A 347 -5.12 -24.74 -0.04
N ALA A 348 -4.35 -23.96 -0.80
CA ALA A 348 -3.23 -24.43 -1.62
C ALA A 348 -2.01 -23.49 -1.48
N PRO A 349 -1.29 -23.53 -0.33
CA PRO A 349 -0.14 -22.65 -0.08
C PRO A 349 0.99 -22.77 -1.11
N LEU A 350 1.23 -23.97 -1.66
CA LEU A 350 2.23 -24.16 -2.71
C LEU A 350 1.80 -23.50 -4.03
N LEU A 351 0.51 -23.54 -4.37
CA LEU A 351 -0.02 -22.84 -5.54
C LEU A 351 0.11 -21.32 -5.36
N TYR A 352 -0.04 -20.84 -4.12
CA TYR A 352 0.25 -19.45 -3.79
C TYR A 352 1.73 -19.08 -3.92
N ALA A 353 2.65 -19.95 -3.51
CA ALA A 353 4.07 -19.74 -3.73
C ALA A 353 4.41 -19.65 -5.24
N VAL A 354 3.80 -20.50 -6.07
CA VAL A 354 3.93 -20.42 -7.53
C VAL A 354 3.36 -19.10 -8.06
N HIS A 355 2.19 -18.67 -7.57
CA HIS A 355 1.62 -17.36 -7.90
C HIS A 355 2.62 -16.23 -7.56
N ALA A 356 3.22 -16.23 -6.37
CA ALA A 356 4.19 -15.23 -5.96
C ALA A 356 5.43 -15.19 -6.87
N LEU A 357 5.97 -16.36 -7.23
CA LEU A 357 7.09 -16.47 -8.16
C LEU A 357 6.72 -15.95 -9.56
N LEU A 358 5.56 -16.35 -10.08
CA LEU A 358 5.10 -15.89 -11.39
C LEU A 358 4.82 -14.38 -11.43
N THR A 359 4.34 -13.80 -10.32
CA THR A 359 4.27 -12.33 -10.20
C THR A 359 5.64 -11.70 -10.28
N GLY A 360 6.65 -12.25 -9.60
CA GLY A 360 8.05 -11.82 -9.77
C GLY A 360 8.54 -11.93 -11.21
N VAL A 361 8.26 -13.04 -11.90
CA VAL A 361 8.61 -13.20 -13.32
C VAL A 361 7.91 -12.15 -14.18
N SER A 362 6.63 -11.85 -13.93
CA SER A 362 5.89 -10.79 -14.64
C SER A 362 6.54 -9.43 -14.44
N MET A 363 6.92 -9.10 -13.20
CA MET A 363 7.67 -7.88 -12.90
C MET A 363 8.98 -7.78 -13.67
N ALA A 364 9.79 -8.85 -13.64
CA ALA A 364 11.07 -8.87 -14.34
C ALA A 364 10.92 -8.78 -15.86
N VAL A 365 10.02 -9.56 -16.46
CA VAL A 365 9.83 -9.63 -17.91
C VAL A 365 9.25 -8.32 -18.46
N THR A 366 8.24 -7.76 -17.80
CA THR A 366 7.63 -6.50 -18.23
C THR A 366 8.65 -5.37 -18.24
N TRP A 367 9.47 -5.26 -17.18
CA TRP A 367 10.56 -4.28 -17.15
C TRP A 367 11.65 -4.57 -18.19
N ALA A 368 12.04 -5.84 -18.38
CA ALA A 368 13.06 -6.23 -19.36
C ALA A 368 12.66 -5.88 -20.80
N LEU A 369 11.37 -5.89 -21.12
CA LEU A 369 10.84 -5.50 -22.43
C LEU A 369 10.72 -3.97 -22.60
N GLY A 370 11.08 -3.21 -21.56
CA GLY A 370 11.06 -1.75 -21.54
C GLY A 370 9.66 -1.17 -21.49
N VAL A 371 8.74 -1.86 -20.80
CA VAL A 371 7.41 -1.35 -20.49
C VAL A 371 7.49 -0.57 -19.19
N HIS A 372 7.20 0.73 -19.25
CA HIS A 372 7.15 1.60 -18.09
C HIS A 372 5.74 2.14 -17.95
N ASP A 373 4.98 1.60 -17.00
CA ASP A 373 3.63 2.01 -16.68
C ASP A 373 3.47 2.07 -15.15
N GLY A 374 2.59 2.94 -14.69
CA GLY A 374 2.31 3.17 -13.28
C GLY A 374 0.82 3.06 -13.00
N PHE A 375 0.49 3.03 -11.72
CA PHE A 375 -0.89 3.08 -11.26
C PHE A 375 -1.01 3.97 -10.05
N SER A 376 -2.21 4.46 -9.81
CA SER A 376 -2.58 5.27 -8.66
C SER A 376 -2.88 4.43 -7.41
N PHE A 377 -3.46 3.25 -7.63
CA PHE A 377 -3.86 2.35 -6.56
C PHE A 377 -3.48 0.91 -6.84
N SER A 378 -3.84 0.41 -8.02
CA SER A 378 -3.51 -0.95 -8.43
C SER A 378 -3.52 -1.08 -9.94
N ALA A 379 -2.91 -2.13 -10.47
CA ALA A 379 -2.66 -2.29 -11.90
C ALA A 379 -3.89 -2.83 -12.68
N GLY A 380 -5.03 -2.15 -12.54
CA GLY A 380 -6.28 -2.46 -13.22
C GLY A 380 -6.46 -1.71 -14.55
N LEU A 381 -7.50 -2.07 -15.30
CA LEU A 381 -7.85 -1.47 -16.60
C LEU A 381 -7.99 0.05 -16.51
N ILE A 382 -8.54 0.58 -15.41
CA ILE A 382 -8.73 2.03 -15.25
C ILE A 382 -7.38 2.75 -15.28
N ASP A 383 -6.43 2.29 -14.47
CA ASP A 383 -5.06 2.84 -14.42
C ASP A 383 -4.33 2.65 -15.76
N TYR A 384 -4.49 1.49 -16.40
CA TYR A 384 -3.88 1.20 -17.71
C TYR A 384 -4.36 2.17 -18.80
N VAL A 385 -5.67 2.41 -18.89
CA VAL A 385 -6.25 3.29 -19.91
C VAL A 385 -5.93 4.75 -19.64
N ILE A 386 -6.05 5.19 -18.38
CA ILE A 386 -5.82 6.60 -18.04
C ILE A 386 -4.35 6.98 -18.17
N ASN A 387 -3.41 6.04 -17.97
CA ASN A 387 -1.98 6.28 -18.07
C ASN A 387 -1.41 6.01 -19.48
N TRP A 388 -2.23 5.61 -20.45
CA TRP A 388 -1.80 5.22 -21.80
C TRP A 388 -0.85 6.22 -22.49
N ARG A 389 -1.10 7.53 -22.33
CA ARG A 389 -0.26 8.59 -22.95
C ARG A 389 1.05 8.84 -22.21
N LEU A 390 1.10 8.50 -20.93
CA LEU A 390 2.25 8.70 -20.05
C LEU A 390 3.19 7.49 -20.06
N ALA A 391 2.63 6.30 -20.26
CA ALA A 391 3.33 5.04 -20.26
C ALA A 391 4.26 4.86 -21.47
N THR A 392 5.37 4.15 -21.27
CA THR A 392 6.28 3.71 -22.32
C THR A 392 5.91 2.30 -22.76
N LYS A 393 5.60 2.13 -24.05
CA LYS A 393 5.15 0.86 -24.66
C LYS A 393 3.97 0.17 -23.92
N PRO A 394 2.90 0.89 -23.52
CA PRO A 394 1.80 0.30 -22.75
C PRO A 394 1.15 -0.89 -23.48
N TRP A 395 1.07 -0.84 -24.81
CA TRP A 395 0.48 -1.90 -25.63
C TRP A 395 1.10 -3.29 -25.42
N LEU A 396 2.37 -3.38 -24.99
CA LEU A 396 3.05 -4.66 -24.70
C LEU A 396 2.47 -5.38 -23.48
N ILE A 397 1.76 -4.69 -22.60
CA ILE A 397 1.07 -5.29 -21.45
C ILE A 397 0.06 -6.35 -21.92
N ILE A 398 -0.60 -6.13 -23.06
CA ILE A 398 -1.60 -7.07 -23.60
C ILE A 398 -0.98 -8.42 -23.99
N PRO A 399 0.02 -8.51 -24.90
CA PRO A 399 0.62 -9.79 -25.26
C PRO A 399 1.32 -10.47 -24.07
N ILE A 400 2.01 -9.71 -23.21
CA ILE A 400 2.62 -10.27 -21.98
C ILE A 400 1.51 -10.86 -21.09
N GLY A 401 0.45 -10.11 -20.86
CA GLY A 401 -0.73 -10.53 -20.11
C GLY A 401 -1.37 -11.80 -20.66
N LEU A 402 -1.59 -11.90 -21.96
CA LEU A 402 -2.14 -13.09 -22.60
C LEU A 402 -1.24 -14.32 -22.43
N CYS A 403 0.09 -14.16 -22.51
CA CYS A 403 1.03 -15.24 -22.18
C CYS A 403 0.88 -15.69 -20.72
N PHE A 404 0.82 -14.75 -19.78
CA PHE A 404 0.60 -15.06 -18.36
C PHE A 404 -0.77 -15.69 -18.10
N ALA A 405 -1.83 -15.28 -18.79
CA ALA A 405 -3.14 -15.92 -18.72
C ALA A 405 -3.08 -17.40 -19.14
N ALA A 406 -2.40 -17.70 -20.26
CA ALA A 406 -2.22 -19.08 -20.71
C ALA A 406 -1.45 -19.92 -19.68
N VAL A 407 -0.32 -19.39 -19.17
CA VAL A 407 0.48 -20.05 -18.13
C VAL A 407 -0.35 -20.30 -16.87
N TYR A 408 -1.04 -19.27 -16.36
CA TYR A 408 -1.85 -19.38 -15.15
C TYR A 408 -3.00 -20.38 -15.31
N TYR A 409 -3.73 -20.32 -16.42
CA TYR A 409 -4.82 -21.25 -16.67
C TYR A 409 -4.34 -22.71 -16.63
N VAL A 410 -3.22 -23.01 -17.30
CA VAL A 410 -2.64 -24.35 -17.34
C VAL A 410 -2.14 -24.77 -15.96
N VAL A 411 -1.35 -23.92 -15.28
CA VAL A 411 -0.79 -24.22 -13.95
C VAL A 411 -1.90 -24.47 -12.93
N PHE A 412 -2.91 -23.59 -12.86
CA PHE A 412 -4.03 -23.75 -11.93
C PHE A 412 -4.82 -25.01 -12.25
N ARG A 413 -5.19 -25.23 -13.52
CA ARG A 413 -5.99 -26.40 -13.90
C ARG A 413 -5.27 -27.72 -13.62
N LEU A 414 -3.97 -27.79 -13.91
CA LEU A 414 -3.17 -28.99 -13.61
C LEU A 414 -2.99 -29.17 -12.11
N ALA A 415 -2.69 -28.12 -11.35
CA ALA A 415 -2.53 -28.22 -9.91
C ALA A 415 -3.83 -28.67 -9.22
N ILE A 416 -4.96 -28.06 -9.59
CA ILE A 416 -6.27 -28.39 -8.99
C ILE A 416 -6.67 -29.83 -9.28
N THR A 417 -6.48 -30.31 -10.52
CA THR A 417 -6.90 -31.67 -10.90
C THR A 417 -5.93 -32.74 -10.43
N LYS A 418 -4.61 -32.51 -10.49
CA LYS A 418 -3.59 -33.50 -10.13
C LYS A 418 -3.46 -33.69 -8.62
N PHE A 419 -3.62 -32.62 -7.83
CA PHE A 419 -3.47 -32.66 -6.37
C PHE A 419 -4.81 -32.61 -5.63
N ASP A 420 -5.93 -32.71 -6.37
CA ASP A 420 -7.30 -32.62 -5.85
C ASP A 420 -7.53 -31.46 -4.87
N LEU A 421 -7.06 -30.26 -5.26
CA LEU A 421 -7.18 -29.06 -4.43
C LEU A 421 -8.67 -28.70 -4.25
N LYS A 422 -9.06 -28.42 -3.01
CA LYS A 422 -10.45 -28.08 -2.62
C LYS A 422 -10.79 -26.61 -2.89
N THR A 423 -10.52 -26.14 -4.10
CA THR A 423 -10.91 -24.78 -4.53
C THR A 423 -12.42 -24.61 -4.53
N PRO A 424 -12.96 -23.38 -4.56
CA PRO A 424 -14.40 -23.14 -4.57
C PRO A 424 -15.17 -24.04 -5.55
N GLY A 425 -16.22 -24.71 -5.08
CA GLY A 425 -16.99 -25.66 -5.88
C GLY A 425 -16.46 -27.09 -5.93
N ARG A 426 -15.40 -27.40 -5.19
CA ARG A 426 -14.86 -28.76 -5.02
C ARG A 426 -14.95 -29.27 -3.58
N GLU A 427 -15.52 -28.48 -2.65
CA GLU A 427 -15.74 -28.87 -1.25
C GLU A 427 -16.64 -30.13 -1.13
N PRO A 428 -16.43 -30.97 -0.10
CA PRO A 428 -17.36 -32.06 0.26
C PRO A 428 -18.81 -31.57 0.40
N GLU A 429 -19.80 -32.38 0.02
CA GLU A 429 -21.23 -31.95 0.02
C GLU A 429 -21.76 -31.64 1.42
N ASP A 430 -21.17 -32.24 2.45
CA ASP A 430 -21.47 -32.04 3.87
C ASP A 430 -20.94 -30.72 4.45
N GLN A 431 -20.10 -29.98 3.71
CA GLN A 431 -19.53 -28.69 4.10
C GLN A 431 -20.07 -27.51 3.28
N VAL A 432 -21.12 -27.74 2.49
CA VAL A 432 -21.74 -26.71 1.66
C VAL A 432 -22.71 -25.89 2.51
N GLU A 433 -22.36 -24.65 2.83
CA GLU A 433 -23.33 -23.66 3.31
C GLU A 433 -24.30 -23.32 2.18
N ASP A 434 -25.58 -23.65 2.39
CA ASP A 434 -26.67 -23.37 1.47
C ASP A 434 -27.02 -21.87 1.49
N ILE A 435 -26.31 -21.10 0.66
CA ILE A 435 -26.47 -19.64 0.50
C ILE A 435 -27.85 -19.23 -0.03
N THR A 436 -28.69 -20.18 -0.44
CA THR A 436 -30.09 -19.96 -0.86
C THR A 436 -31.09 -19.97 0.30
N LYS A 437 -30.65 -20.18 1.54
CA LYS A 437 -31.50 -20.14 2.75
C LYS A 437 -31.45 -18.82 3.55
N ALA A 438 -30.89 -17.75 3.01
CA ALA A 438 -30.88 -16.42 3.65
C ALA A 438 -32.03 -15.53 3.17
#